data_AF-A0A529Y3F1-F1
#
_entry.id   AF-A0A529Y3F1-F1
#
_cell.length_a   1.000
_cell.length_b   1.000
_cell.length_c   1.000
_cell.angle_alpha   90.00
_cell.angle_beta   90.00
_cell.angle_gamma   90.00
#
_symmetry.space_group_name_H-M   'P 1'
#
loop_
_entity.id
_entity.type
_entity.pdbx_description
1 polymer ?
#
loop_
_entity_poly.entity_id
_entity_poly.type
_entity_poly.pdbx_seq_one_letter_code
_entity_poly.pdbx_strand_id
1 'polypeptide(L)'
;MQDLAHYPPLVPWQVGIRGRCPRCGEGHLFDGFLKLSPKCDVCGLDYSFADPADGPAFFVICFACVPSVLFAVWAQVTFEPSMWFHAFVSIPIVLATCIPPLRPLKGWLVASQFYHKAEEGRLARPGE
;
A
#
# COMPACT_ATOMS: atom_id res chain seq x y z
N MET A 1 7.15 -16.08 21.37
CA MET A 1 6.31 -15.49 22.45
C MET A 1 6.99 -14.34 23.19
N GLN A 2 8.31 -14.11 23.04
CA GLN A 2 9.05 -13.02 23.70
C GLN A 2 8.78 -11.61 23.14
N ASP A 3 8.44 -11.46 21.86
CA ASP A 3 8.20 -10.14 21.24
C ASP A 3 6.94 -9.41 21.76
N LEU A 4 5.87 -10.15 22.11
CA LEU A 4 4.61 -9.57 22.60
C LEU A 4 4.73 -8.99 24.01
N ALA A 5 5.74 -9.40 24.78
CA ALA A 5 6.00 -8.83 26.10
C ALA A 5 6.64 -7.43 26.00
N HIS A 6 7.25 -7.09 24.86
CA HIS A 6 7.97 -5.83 24.67
C HIS A 6 7.22 -4.84 23.77
N TYR A 7 6.36 -5.32 22.85
CA TYR A 7 5.55 -4.46 21.98
C TYR A 7 4.08 -4.92 21.94
N PRO A 8 3.10 -4.02 22.19
CA PRO A 8 1.70 -4.35 22.06
C PRO A 8 1.30 -4.55 20.59
N PRO A 9 0.30 -5.40 20.29
CA PRO A 9 -0.20 -5.55 18.93
C PRO A 9 -0.83 -4.25 18.45
N LEU A 10 -0.29 -3.70 17.36
CA LEU A 10 -0.79 -2.47 16.75
C LEU A 10 -1.77 -2.80 15.63
N VAL A 11 -2.81 -1.98 15.50
CA VAL A 11 -3.83 -2.20 14.47
C VAL A 11 -3.25 -1.84 13.09
N PRO A 12 -3.26 -2.76 12.10
CA PRO A 12 -2.55 -2.57 10.83
C PRO A 12 -2.91 -1.30 10.06
N TRP A 13 -4.19 -0.91 10.06
CA TRP A 13 -4.64 0.28 9.32
C TRP A 13 -4.11 1.58 9.94
N GLN A 14 -3.92 1.63 11.28
CA GLN A 14 -3.47 2.83 11.97
C GLN A 14 -1.99 3.13 11.70
N VAL A 15 -1.16 2.08 11.67
CA VAL A 15 0.28 2.19 11.46
C VAL A 15 0.65 2.16 9.98
N GLY A 16 0.00 1.28 9.21
CA GLY A 16 0.29 1.06 7.80
C GLY A 16 -0.06 2.25 6.91
N ILE A 17 -1.23 2.88 7.11
CA ILE A 17 -1.63 4.07 6.35
C ILE A 17 -0.64 5.23 6.58
N ARG A 18 -0.09 5.32 7.79
CA ARG A 18 0.90 6.35 8.18
C ARG A 18 2.33 5.99 7.77
N GLY A 19 2.56 4.81 7.18
CA GLY A 19 3.88 4.34 6.78
C GLY A 19 4.83 4.10 7.97
N ARG A 20 4.28 3.61 9.09
CA ARG A 20 5.01 3.31 10.32
C ARG A 20 5.22 1.82 10.51
N CYS A 21 6.23 1.47 11.30
CA CYS A 21 6.56 0.09 11.64
C CYS A 21 5.36 -0.62 12.31
N PRO A 22 4.97 -1.83 11.86
CA PRO A 22 3.84 -2.55 12.43
C PRO A 22 4.12 -3.14 13.83
N ARG A 23 5.39 -3.21 14.24
CA ARG A 23 5.79 -3.68 15.58
C ARG A 23 5.86 -2.54 16.60
N CYS A 24 6.63 -1.48 16.33
CA CYS A 24 6.85 -0.39 17.30
C CYS A 24 6.00 0.86 17.06
N GLY A 25 5.40 1.05 15.88
CA GLY A 25 4.57 2.21 15.57
C GLY A 25 5.33 3.52 15.31
N GLU A 26 6.62 3.59 15.62
CA GLU A 26 7.42 4.81 15.51
C GLU A 26 8.34 4.84 14.28
N GLY A 27 9.03 3.73 13.99
CA GLY A 27 9.99 3.66 12.90
C GLY A 27 9.35 3.80 11.51
N HIS A 28 10.14 4.22 10.52
CA HIS A 28 9.68 4.35 9.15
C HIS A 28 9.57 2.98 8.46
N LEU A 29 8.52 2.79 7.67
CA LEU A 29 8.33 1.60 6.86
C LEU A 29 8.93 1.74 5.46
N PHE A 30 8.94 2.96 4.92
CA PHE A 30 9.35 3.26 3.55
C PHE A 30 10.65 4.08 3.52
N ASP A 31 11.53 3.69 2.61
CA ASP A 31 12.70 4.46 2.17
C ASP A 31 12.33 5.18 0.85
N GLY A 32 11.94 6.46 0.95
CA GLY A 32 11.48 7.25 -0.20
C GLY A 32 9.97 7.18 -0.44
N PHE A 33 9.54 6.91 -1.68
CA PHE A 33 8.12 6.98 -2.06
C PHE A 33 7.35 5.68 -1.78
N LEU A 34 7.76 4.56 -2.41
CA LEU A 34 7.10 3.24 -2.29
C LEU A 34 8.07 2.11 -1.95
N LYS A 35 9.38 2.36 -1.89
CA LYS A 35 10.37 1.34 -1.59
C LYS A 35 10.35 1.04 -0.08
N LEU A 36 10.28 -0.23 0.28
CA LEU A 36 10.36 -0.67 1.67
C LEU A 36 11.79 -0.51 2.17
N SER A 37 11.95 -0.02 3.40
CA SER A 37 13.24 -0.10 4.09
C SER A 37 13.61 -1.59 4.30
N PRO A 38 14.89 -1.98 4.36
CA PRO A 38 15.26 -3.34 4.74
C PRO A 38 14.93 -3.66 6.21
N LYS A 39 15.01 -2.66 7.09
CA LYS A 39 14.77 -2.84 8.54
C LYS A 39 14.18 -1.60 9.18
N CYS A 40 13.55 -1.77 10.34
CA CYS A 40 13.10 -0.65 11.16
C CYS A 40 14.28 0.01 11.89
N ASP A 41 14.34 1.34 11.84
CA ASP A 41 15.41 2.13 12.49
C ASP A 41 15.32 2.16 14.03
N VAL A 42 14.15 1.83 14.60
CA VAL A 42 13.90 1.90 16.05
C VAL A 42 13.95 0.52 16.70
N CYS A 43 13.15 -0.44 16.21
CA CYS A 43 13.06 -1.77 16.83
C CYS A 43 13.85 -2.86 16.10
N GLY A 44 14.49 -2.55 14.97
CA GLY A 44 15.30 -3.50 14.21
C GLY A 44 14.51 -4.60 13.50
N LEU A 45 13.18 -4.49 13.39
CA LEU A 45 12.36 -5.45 12.65
C LEU A 45 12.82 -5.53 11.19
N ASP A 46 13.18 -6.73 10.74
CA ASP A 46 13.48 -7.02 9.33
C ASP A 46 12.17 -7.01 8.53
N TYR A 47 12.11 -6.22 7.46
CA TYR A 47 10.94 -6.10 6.60
C TYR A 47 10.94 -7.08 5.42
N SER A 48 11.93 -7.98 5.34
CA SER A 48 12.05 -8.97 4.25
C SER A 48 10.90 -9.99 4.19
N PHE A 49 10.06 -10.09 5.24
CA PHE A 49 8.82 -10.88 5.22
C PHE A 49 7.76 -10.27 4.28
N ALA A 50 7.86 -8.97 4.03
CA ALA A 50 6.88 -8.24 3.23
C ALA A 50 7.23 -8.39 1.77
N ASP A 51 6.67 -9.41 1.13
CA ASP A 51 6.72 -9.52 -0.32
C ASP A 51 5.93 -8.34 -0.92
N PRO A 52 6.55 -7.49 -1.77
CA PRO A 52 5.84 -6.45 -2.50
C PRO A 52 4.89 -7.06 -3.55
N ALA A 53 3.87 -7.78 -3.11
CA ALA A 53 2.80 -8.25 -3.97
C ALA A 53 2.14 -7.07 -4.71
N ASP A 54 1.67 -7.30 -5.94
CA ASP A 54 0.93 -6.33 -6.76
C ASP A 54 -0.44 -5.91 -6.18
N GLY A 55 -0.77 -6.38 -4.97
CA GLY A 55 -1.99 -6.07 -4.24
C GLY A 55 -2.34 -4.57 -4.24
N PRO A 56 -1.42 -3.64 -3.92
CA PRO A 56 -1.73 -2.22 -3.96
C PRO A 56 -2.16 -1.71 -5.33
N ALA A 57 -1.53 -2.21 -6.40
CA ALA A 57 -1.83 -1.78 -7.76
C ALA A 57 -3.24 -2.23 -8.18
N PHE A 58 -3.63 -3.45 -7.83
CA PHE A 58 -4.96 -3.98 -8.13
C PHE A 58 -6.08 -3.09 -7.54
N PHE A 59 -6.00 -2.76 -6.25
CA PHE A 59 -7.01 -1.91 -5.61
C PHE A 59 -7.04 -0.49 -6.21
N VAL A 60 -5.88 0.08 -6.53
CA VAL A 60 -5.81 1.40 -7.17
C VAL A 60 -6.44 1.37 -8.56
N ILE A 61 -6.23 0.31 -9.33
CA ILE A 61 -6.88 0.16 -10.64
C ILE A 61 -8.40 0.09 -10.49
N CYS A 62 -8.91 -0.80 -9.63
CA CYS A 62 -10.35 -1.01 -9.47
C CYS A 62 -11.09 0.20 -8.89
N PHE A 63 -10.52 0.85 -7.87
CA PHE A 63 -11.23 1.87 -7.11
C PHE A 63 -10.87 3.31 -7.49
N ALA A 64 -9.73 3.55 -8.14
CA ALA A 64 -9.33 4.89 -8.57
C ALA A 64 -9.29 5.02 -10.09
N CYS A 65 -8.56 4.15 -10.78
CA CYS A 65 -8.35 4.27 -12.22
C CYS A 65 -9.66 4.09 -13.01
N VAL A 66 -10.36 2.97 -12.80
CA VAL A 66 -11.61 2.66 -13.53
C VAL A 66 -12.66 3.76 -13.36
N PRO A 67 -13.02 4.22 -12.13
CA PRO A 67 -13.97 5.31 -11.98
C PRO A 67 -13.51 6.63 -12.63
N SER A 68 -12.22 6.96 -12.54
CA SER A 68 -11.67 8.19 -13.13
C SER A 68 -11.76 8.18 -14.66
N VAL A 69 -11.48 7.04 -15.29
CA VAL A 69 -11.62 6.87 -16.74
C VAL A 69 -13.09 6.87 -17.16
N LEU A 70 -13.97 6.19 -16.42
CA LEU A 70 -15.41 6.21 -16.68
C LEU A 70 -15.96 7.64 -16.62
N PHE A 71 -15.52 8.45 -15.66
CA PHE A 71 -15.87 9.86 -15.58
C PHE A 71 -15.38 10.65 -16.81
N ALA A 72 -14.14 10.43 -17.25
CA ALA A 72 -13.59 11.09 -18.43
C ALA A 72 -14.36 10.72 -19.72
N VAL A 73 -14.68 9.43 -19.90
CA VAL A 73 -15.46 8.94 -21.04
C VAL A 73 -16.88 9.48 -21.00
N TRP A 74 -17.53 9.46 -19.83
CA TRP A 74 -18.87 10.03 -19.65
C TRP A 74 -18.89 11.52 -20.00
N ALA A 75 -17.91 12.28 -19.53
CA ALA A 75 -17.79 13.69 -19.84
C ALA A 75 -17.59 13.93 -21.34
N GLN A 76 -16.78 13.09 -22.00
CA GLN A 76 -16.54 13.17 -23.43
C GLN A 76 -17.81 12.92 -24.25
N VAL A 77 -18.56 11.88 -23.91
CA VAL A 77 -19.79 11.50 -24.63
C VAL A 77 -20.93 12.49 -24.38
N THR A 78 -20.99 13.10 -23.20
CA THR A 78 -22.11 13.98 -22.82
C THR A 78 -21.91 15.43 -23.25
N PHE A 79 -20.68 15.94 -23.15
CA PHE A 79 -20.41 17.38 -23.31
C PHE A 79 -19.48 17.70 -24.47
N GLU A 80 -18.90 16.69 -25.15
CA GLU A 80 -17.88 16.85 -26.20
C GLU A 80 -16.85 17.96 -25.88
N PRO A 81 -16.25 17.94 -24.68
CA PRO A 81 -15.36 19.00 -24.25
C PRO A 81 -14.09 19.03 -25.09
N SER A 82 -13.48 20.21 -25.15
CA SER A 82 -12.18 20.37 -25.80
C SER A 82 -11.09 19.50 -25.15
N MET A 83 -10.03 19.17 -25.89
CA MET A 83 -8.89 18.38 -25.36
C MET A 83 -8.23 18.99 -24.13
N TRP A 84 -8.35 20.31 -23.92
CA TRP A 84 -7.85 20.99 -22.72
C TRP A 84 -8.57 20.54 -21.44
N PHE A 85 -9.84 20.14 -21.54
CA PHE A 85 -10.55 19.54 -20.42
C PHE A 85 -9.87 18.25 -19.97
N HIS A 86 -9.48 17.38 -20.90
CA HIS A 86 -8.76 16.16 -20.53
C HIS A 86 -7.38 16.45 -19.94
N ALA A 87 -6.66 17.42 -20.51
CA ALA A 87 -5.35 17.81 -20.02
C ALA A 87 -5.38 18.35 -18.58
N PHE A 88 -6.37 19.18 -18.24
CA PHE A 88 -6.43 19.89 -16.96
C PHE A 88 -7.42 19.32 -15.94
N VAL A 89 -8.34 18.46 -16.36
CA VAL A 89 -9.35 17.87 -15.48
C VAL A 89 -9.17 16.36 -15.42
N SER A 90 -9.30 15.66 -16.55
CA SER A 90 -9.25 14.19 -16.55
C SER A 90 -7.90 13.63 -16.10
N ILE A 91 -6.78 14.13 -16.63
CA ILE A 91 -5.44 13.67 -16.25
C ILE A 91 -5.15 13.99 -14.77
N PRO A 92 -5.34 15.22 -14.27
CA PRO A 92 -5.14 15.51 -12.85
C PRO A 92 -6.02 14.67 -11.93
N ILE A 93 -7.28 14.40 -12.30
CA ILE A 93 -8.14 13.49 -11.53
C ILE A 93 -7.51 12.10 -11.46
N VAL A 94 -7.11 11.51 -12.59
CA VAL A 94 -6.48 10.18 -12.61
C VAL A 94 -5.21 10.15 -11.76
N LEU A 95 -4.34 11.16 -11.87
CA LEU A 95 -3.11 11.21 -11.08
C LEU A 95 -3.40 11.37 -9.58
N ALA A 96 -4.35 12.23 -9.23
CA ALA A 96 -4.74 12.51 -7.85
C ALA A 96 -5.48 11.33 -7.19
N THR A 97 -6.20 10.52 -7.96
CA THR A 97 -6.88 9.33 -7.44
C THR A 97 -5.94 8.12 -7.41
N CYS A 98 -4.98 8.01 -8.32
CA CYS A 98 -4.10 6.84 -8.39
C CYS A 98 -2.85 6.95 -7.51
N ILE A 99 -2.17 8.10 -7.45
CA ILE A 99 -0.86 8.21 -6.80
C ILE A 99 -0.95 8.22 -5.26
N PRO A 100 -1.78 9.07 -4.63
CA PRO A 100 -1.84 9.16 -3.18
C PRO A 100 -2.23 7.87 -2.45
N PRO A 101 -3.17 7.04 -2.95
CA PRO A 101 -3.56 5.80 -2.27
C PRO A 101 -2.51 4.69 -2.31
N LEU A 102 -1.57 4.70 -3.26
CA LEU A 102 -0.55 3.64 -3.38
C LEU A 102 0.27 3.46 -2.10
N ARG A 103 0.70 4.58 -1.49
CA ARG A 103 1.53 4.58 -0.29
C ARG A 103 0.80 4.05 0.96
N PRO A 104 -0.37 4.59 1.37
CA PRO A 104 -1.08 4.10 2.54
C PRO A 104 -1.57 2.67 2.36
N LEU A 105 -1.99 2.30 1.15
CA LEU A 105 -2.45 0.95 0.86
C LEU A 105 -1.31 -0.07 0.93
N LYS A 106 -0.15 0.24 0.33
CA LYS A 106 1.04 -0.60 0.46
C LYS A 106 1.43 -0.76 1.93
N GLY A 107 1.41 0.33 2.71
CA GLY A 107 1.79 0.27 4.12
C GLY A 107 0.79 -0.55 4.95
N TRP A 108 -0.50 -0.43 4.65
CA TRP A 108 -1.54 -1.23 5.29
C TRP A 108 -1.41 -2.73 4.97
N LEU A 109 -1.14 -3.12 3.73
CA LEU A 109 -0.95 -4.52 3.36
C LEU A 109 0.25 -5.13 4.07
N VAL A 110 1.38 -4.42 4.10
CA VAL A 110 2.58 -4.87 4.82
C VAL A 110 2.32 -5.02 6.32
N ALA A 111 1.66 -4.05 6.94
CA ALA A 111 1.29 -4.14 8.34
C ALA A 111 0.31 -5.29 8.62
N SER A 112 -0.57 -5.59 7.67
CA SER A 112 -1.53 -6.70 7.77
C SER A 112 -0.85 -8.06 7.61
N GLN A 113 0.13 -8.18 6.70
CA GLN A 113 0.97 -9.38 6.58
C GLN A 113 1.69 -9.68 7.90
N PHE A 114 2.26 -8.65 8.54
CA PHE A 114 2.90 -8.78 9.85
C PHE A 114 1.91 -9.22 10.94
N TYR A 115 0.76 -8.57 11.04
CA TYR A 115 -0.23 -8.83 12.09
C TYR A 115 -0.87 -10.21 11.97
N HIS A 116 -1.22 -10.63 10.75
CA HIS A 116 -1.82 -11.93 10.49
C HIS A 116 -0.81 -13.07 10.32
N LYS A 117 0.50 -12.76 10.35
CA LYS A 117 1.59 -13.71 10.05
C LYS A 117 1.37 -14.41 8.72
N ALA A 118 0.90 -13.66 7.73
CA ALA A 118 0.67 -14.17 6.39
C ALA A 118 2.02 -14.24 5.66
N GLU A 119 2.69 -15.37 5.81
CA GLU A 119 3.90 -15.74 5.07
C GLU A 119 3.56 -16.70 3.92
N GLU A 120 4.37 -16.70 2.86
CA GLU A 120 4.23 -17.70 1.80
C GLU A 120 4.37 -19.11 2.38
N GLY A 121 3.43 -19.99 2.02
CA GLY A 121 3.45 -21.38 2.46
C GLY A 121 4.71 -22.09 1.96
N ARG A 122 5.59 -22.47 2.87
CA ARG A 122 6.78 -23.28 2.54
C ARG A 122 6.41 -24.76 2.60
N LEU A 123 6.70 -25.51 1.54
CA LEU A 123 6.56 -26.96 1.55
C LEU A 123 7.60 -27.55 2.52
N ALA A 124 7.15 -28.31 3.52
CA ALA A 124 8.06 -29.10 4.36
C ALA A 124 8.78 -30.12 3.47
N ARG A 125 10.11 -30.07 3.43
CA ARG A 125 10.89 -31.10 2.74
C ARG A 125 10.90 -32.35 3.62
N PRO A 126 10.61 -33.56 3.09
CA PRO A 126 10.73 -34.77 3.87
C PRO A 126 12.19 -34.95 4.32
N GLY A 127 12.47 -34.79 5.62
CA GLY A 127 13.81 -34.96 6.21
C GLY A 127 14.30 -33.83 7.11
N GLU A 128 13.55 -32.72 7.24
CA GLU A 128 13.73 -31.70 8.29
C GLU A 128 12.74 -31.91 9.44
#